data_AF-A0A6J1GX73-F1
#
_entry.id   AF-A0A6J1GX73-F1
#
_cell.length_a   1.000
_cell.length_b   1.000
_cell.length_c   1.000
_cell.angle_alpha   90.00
_cell.angle_beta   90.00
_cell.angle_gamma   90.00
#
_symmetry.space_group_name_H-M   'P 1'
#
loop_
_entity.id
_entity.type
_entity.pdbx_description
1 polymer ?
#
loop_
_entity_poly.entity_id
_entity_poly.type
_entity_poly.pdbx_seq_one_letter_code
_entity_poly.pdbx_strand_id
1 'polypeptide(L)'
;MVSANREMVVYCFDTLLAHYNGEEAPPPAFHGGQHALRDRRFPPIQPKELPHLECTVSILVDYEIAINYLDWEVGKHGIIIEFNDPDYNTRRSATYLPEVAAHEGWSKIEAIDSLIRKAGYNGAITESLRKRIRLTRYQSTLFTMHYGEYVSYIKNTRGTTPRVVGVKA
;
A
#
# COMPACT_ATOMS: atom_id res chain seq x y z
N MET A 1 -16.30 -8.24 9.18
CA MET A 1 -15.58 -7.31 8.28
C MET A 1 -14.09 -7.48 8.55
N VAL A 2 -13.28 -7.80 7.55
CA VAL A 2 -11.82 -7.95 7.73
C VAL A 2 -11.23 -6.54 7.87
N SER A 3 -10.43 -6.31 8.91
CA SER A 3 -9.75 -5.04 9.15
C SER A 3 -8.26 -5.27 9.39
N ALA A 4 -7.45 -4.29 8.99
CA ALA A 4 -6.04 -4.24 9.37
C ALA A 4 -5.95 -4.24 10.90
N ASN A 5 -5.05 -5.07 11.44
CA ASN A 5 -4.90 -5.24 12.88
C ASN A 5 -3.44 -5.35 13.28
N ARG A 6 -3.23 -5.40 14.60
CA ARG A 6 -1.92 -5.47 15.23
C ARG A 6 -1.13 -6.70 14.78
N GLU A 7 -1.78 -7.84 14.73
CA GLU A 7 -1.18 -9.14 14.43
C GLU A 7 -0.60 -9.17 13.01
N MET A 8 -1.26 -8.50 12.06
CA MET A 8 -0.76 -8.35 10.70
C MET A 8 0.53 -7.52 10.65
N VAL A 9 0.63 -6.43 11.41
CA VAL A 9 1.86 -5.62 11.45
C VAL A 9 2.98 -6.35 12.19
N VAL A 10 2.65 -7.04 13.28
CA VAL A 10 3.59 -7.93 14.00
C VAL A 10 4.17 -8.98 13.05
N TYR A 11 3.34 -9.59 12.21
CA TYR A 11 3.78 -10.55 11.20
C TYR A 11 4.78 -9.93 10.20
N CYS A 12 4.57 -8.68 9.77
CA CYS A 12 5.50 -7.98 8.89
C CYS A 12 6.88 -7.81 9.53
N PHE A 13 6.95 -7.40 10.80
CA PHE A 13 8.22 -7.28 11.52
C PHE A 13 8.86 -8.63 11.80
N ASP A 14 8.09 -9.66 12.18
CA ASP A 14 8.60 -11.01 12.38
C ASP A 14 9.25 -11.55 11.10
N THR A 15 8.62 -11.32 9.94
CA THR A 15 9.16 -11.73 8.63
C THR A 15 10.45 -10.98 8.29
N LEU A 16 10.53 -9.69 8.60
CA LEU A 16 11.74 -8.89 8.39
C LEU A 16 12.90 -9.40 9.26
N LEU A 17 12.65 -9.72 10.53
CA LEU A 17 13.66 -10.26 11.42
C LEU A 17 14.10 -11.67 11.04
N ALA A 18 13.15 -12.55 10.68
CA ALA A 18 13.45 -13.89 10.19
C ALA A 18 14.40 -13.82 8.99
N HIS A 19 14.15 -12.90 8.05
CA HIS A 19 15.06 -12.67 6.92
C HIS A 19 16.47 -12.29 7.37
N TYR A 20 16.63 -11.32 8.27
CA TYR A 20 17.96 -10.91 8.72
C TYR A 20 18.71 -11.99 9.49
N ASN A 21 17.99 -12.88 10.17
CA ASN A 21 18.57 -13.98 10.93
C ASN A 21 18.81 -15.24 10.08
N GLY A 22 18.39 -15.25 8.81
CA GLY A 22 18.45 -16.45 7.96
C GLY A 22 17.47 -17.55 8.39
N GLU A 23 16.40 -17.17 9.08
CA GLU A 23 15.34 -18.05 9.58
C GLU A 23 14.18 -18.15 8.59
N GLU A 24 13.36 -19.17 8.73
CA GLU A 24 12.13 -19.31 7.93
C GLU A 24 11.08 -18.28 8.38
N ALA A 25 10.38 -17.67 7.42
CA ALA A 25 9.30 -16.72 7.73
C ALA A 25 8.15 -17.42 8.46
N PRO A 26 7.50 -16.76 9.44
CA PRO A 26 6.39 -17.36 10.16
C PRO A 26 5.21 -17.69 9.24
N PRO A 27 4.43 -18.74 9.56
CA PRO A 27 3.16 -19.00 8.87
C PRO A 27 2.09 -17.96 9.27
N PRO A 28 1.11 -17.66 8.41
CA PRO A 28 0.93 -18.17 7.05
C PRO A 28 1.88 -17.48 6.05
N ALA A 29 2.60 -18.25 5.24
CA ALA A 29 3.40 -17.68 4.16
C ALA A 29 2.47 -17.20 3.03
N PHE A 30 2.51 -15.90 2.70
CA PHE A 30 1.82 -15.40 1.51
C PHE A 30 2.49 -15.95 0.25
N HIS A 31 1.74 -16.66 -0.59
CA HIS A 31 2.23 -17.13 -1.88
C HIS A 31 2.64 -15.92 -2.75
N GLY A 32 3.88 -15.94 -3.27
CA GLY A 32 4.41 -14.89 -4.15
C GLY A 32 5.23 -13.80 -3.47
N GLY A 33 5.36 -13.81 -2.13
CA GLY A 33 6.34 -13.09 -1.29
C GLY A 33 7.12 -11.93 -1.90
N GLN A 34 6.43 -10.87 -2.33
CA GLN A 34 7.04 -9.56 -2.51
C GLN A 34 7.07 -8.87 -1.15
N HIS A 35 8.13 -9.16 -0.38
CA HIS A 35 8.38 -8.50 0.91
C HIS A 35 9.15 -7.19 0.70
N ALA A 36 9.17 -6.31 1.70
CA ALA A 36 9.79 -4.97 1.65
C ALA A 36 11.22 -4.94 1.08
N LEU A 37 11.94 -6.06 1.18
CA LEU A 37 13.33 -6.21 0.72
C LEU A 37 13.47 -6.41 -0.81
N ARG A 38 12.37 -6.54 -1.55
CA ARG A 38 12.37 -6.79 -3.00
C ARG A 38 11.88 -5.60 -3.82
N ASP A 39 11.61 -4.45 -3.19
CA ASP A 39 11.28 -3.23 -3.91
C ASP A 39 12.55 -2.62 -4.54
N ARG A 40 12.70 -2.77 -5.86
CA ARG A 40 13.88 -2.30 -6.62
C ARG A 40 14.05 -0.78 -6.64
N ARG A 41 13.06 -0.01 -6.20
CA ARG A 41 13.14 1.46 -6.15
C ARG A 41 14.02 1.94 -4.99
N PHE A 42 14.23 1.09 -3.99
CA PHE A 42 15.00 1.42 -2.79
C PHE A 42 16.08 0.36 -2.55
N PRO A 43 17.21 0.72 -1.91
CA PRO A 43 18.12 -0.30 -1.37
C PRO A 43 17.38 -1.14 -0.33
N PRO A 44 17.74 -2.43 -0.14
CA PRO A 44 17.18 -3.22 0.94
C PRO A 44 17.38 -2.54 2.29
N ILE A 45 16.34 -2.55 3.12
CA ILE A 45 16.35 -2.00 4.48
C ILE A 45 17.52 -2.63 5.24
N GLN A 46 18.32 -1.82 5.92
CA GLN A 46 19.45 -2.26 6.73
C GLN A 46 19.03 -2.47 8.19
N PRO A 47 19.62 -3.44 8.92
CA PRO A 47 19.28 -3.69 10.32
C PRO A 47 19.38 -2.46 11.25
N LYS A 48 20.32 -1.56 10.99
CA LYS A 48 20.48 -0.31 11.76
C LYS A 48 19.30 0.67 11.62
N GLU A 49 18.47 0.51 10.60
CA GLU A 49 17.29 1.35 10.36
C GLU A 49 16.10 0.90 11.21
N LEU A 50 16.10 -0.36 11.69
CA LEU A 50 15.00 -0.96 12.45
C LEU A 50 14.43 -0.06 13.55
N PRO A 51 15.22 0.58 14.44
CA PRO A 51 14.67 1.41 15.52
C PRO A 51 13.83 2.60 15.05
N HIS A 52 13.99 3.01 13.78
CA HIS A 52 13.30 4.15 13.18
C HIS A 52 12.18 3.72 12.21
N LEU A 53 11.96 2.42 12.03
CA LEU A 53 10.95 1.93 11.12
C LEU A 53 9.55 2.04 11.72
N GLU A 54 8.63 2.36 10.81
CA GLU A 54 7.20 2.24 10.99
C GLU A 54 6.67 1.24 9.96
N CYS A 55 5.77 0.37 10.37
CA CYS A 55 5.10 -0.55 9.47
C CYS A 55 3.59 -0.26 9.48
N THR A 56 3.03 -0.12 8.28
CA THR A 56 1.60 0.10 8.07
C THR A 56 1.03 -1.01 7.20
N VAL A 57 0.00 -1.69 7.69
CA VAL A 57 -0.81 -2.63 6.92
C VAL A 57 -2.11 -1.94 6.51
N SER A 58 -2.42 -1.98 5.21
CA SER A 58 -3.65 -1.46 4.64
C SER A 58 -4.45 -2.61 4.01
N ILE A 59 -5.68 -2.83 4.47
CA ILE A 59 -6.61 -3.81 3.90
C ILE A 59 -7.67 -3.06 3.11
N LEU A 60 -7.72 -3.32 1.81
CA LEU A 60 -8.67 -2.71 0.89
C LEU A 60 -10.00 -3.46 0.92
N VAL A 61 -11.10 -2.73 1.12
CA VAL A 61 -12.45 -3.27 1.37
C VAL A 61 -13.50 -2.44 0.63
N ASP A 62 -14.75 -2.94 0.62
CA ASP A 62 -15.92 -2.21 0.12
C ASP A 62 -15.76 -1.68 -1.31
N TYR A 63 -15.34 -2.57 -2.23
CA TYR A 63 -15.20 -2.24 -3.64
C TYR A 63 -16.57 -2.04 -4.30
N GLU A 64 -16.75 -0.89 -4.94
CA GLU A 64 -17.98 -0.50 -5.63
C GLU A 64 -17.66 0.12 -6.99
N ILE A 65 -18.42 -0.25 -8.02
CA ILE A 65 -18.38 0.47 -9.30
C ILE A 65 -19.06 1.82 -9.09
N ALA A 66 -18.33 2.90 -9.37
CA ALA A 66 -18.84 4.25 -9.25
C ALA A 66 -19.73 4.63 -10.44
N ILE A 67 -20.69 5.52 -10.21
CA ILE A 67 -21.64 5.99 -11.23
C ILE A 67 -20.93 6.74 -12.36
N ASN A 68 -19.89 7.52 -12.00
CA ASN A 68 -19.04 8.25 -12.93
C ASN A 68 -17.66 8.50 -12.31
N TYR A 69 -16.75 9.10 -13.07
CA TYR A 69 -15.37 9.33 -12.65
C TYR A 69 -15.19 10.33 -11.47
N LEU A 70 -16.27 11.00 -11.03
CA LEU A 70 -16.28 11.91 -9.88
C LEU A 70 -17.04 11.35 -8.66
N ASP A 71 -17.64 10.15 -8.78
CA ASP A 71 -18.44 9.50 -7.74
C ASP A 71 -17.55 8.75 -6.72
N TRP A 72 -16.72 9.52 -6.03
CA TRP A 72 -15.88 9.09 -4.91
C TRP A 72 -15.65 10.28 -3.95
N GLU A 73 -14.85 10.13 -2.90
CA GLU A 73 -14.65 11.17 -1.88
C GLU A 73 -13.17 11.22 -1.49
N VAL A 74 -12.58 12.41 -1.59
CA VAL A 74 -11.15 12.62 -1.30
C VAL A 74 -10.89 12.35 0.17
N GLY A 75 -9.83 11.57 0.48
CA GLY A 75 -9.47 11.19 1.84
C GLY A 75 -10.27 10.02 2.42
N LYS A 76 -11.33 9.57 1.73
CA LYS A 76 -12.14 8.42 2.13
C LYS A 76 -12.02 7.24 1.18
N HIS A 77 -12.10 7.51 -0.12
CA HIS A 77 -12.12 6.47 -1.14
C HIS A 77 -10.78 6.39 -1.87
N GLY A 78 -10.24 5.17 -1.97
CA GLY A 78 -9.27 4.81 -2.99
C GLY A 78 -10.00 4.58 -4.31
N ILE A 79 -9.27 4.75 -5.41
CA ILE A 79 -9.85 4.68 -6.76
C ILE A 79 -8.99 3.81 -7.67
N ILE A 80 -9.64 2.91 -8.42
CA ILE A 80 -9.06 2.23 -9.58
C ILE A 80 -9.76 2.81 -10.81
N ILE A 81 -8.98 3.29 -11.77
CA ILE A 81 -9.50 3.70 -13.07
C ILE A 81 -9.16 2.68 -14.14
N GLU A 82 -10.05 2.53 -15.10
CA GLU A 82 -9.85 1.72 -16.29
C GLU A 82 -10.43 2.44 -17.50
N PHE A 83 -9.68 2.53 -18.59
CA PHE A 83 -10.14 3.14 -19.84
C PHE A 83 -9.36 2.57 -21.03
N ASN A 84 -9.91 2.73 -22.23
CA ASN A 84 -9.21 2.39 -23.46
C ASN A 84 -8.45 3.61 -23.98
N ASP A 85 -7.17 3.43 -24.27
CA ASP A 85 -6.32 4.43 -24.92
C ASP A 85 -6.90 4.78 -26.30
N PRO A 86 -7.30 6.04 -26.54
CA PRO A 86 -7.86 6.46 -27.82
C PRO A 86 -6.91 6.30 -29.01
N ASP A 87 -5.59 6.38 -28.77
CA ASP A 87 -4.56 6.45 -29.80
C ASP A 87 -3.99 5.07 -30.11
N TYR A 88 -3.89 4.19 -29.11
CA TYR A 88 -3.23 2.88 -29.22
C TYR A 88 -4.16 1.67 -28.99
N ASN A 89 -5.47 1.89 -28.92
CA ASN A 89 -6.50 0.87 -28.67
C ASN A 89 -6.11 -0.15 -27.57
N THR A 90 -5.42 0.34 -26.53
CA THR A 90 -4.85 -0.47 -25.45
C THR A 90 -5.58 -0.12 -24.16
N ARG A 91 -6.00 -1.13 -23.40
CA ARG A 91 -6.63 -0.91 -22.10
C ARG A 91 -5.59 -0.48 -21.08
N ARG A 92 -5.87 0.60 -20.35
CA ARG A 92 -5.02 1.14 -19.29
C ARG A 92 -5.73 1.06 -17.95
N SER A 93 -4.96 0.89 -16.88
CA SER A 93 -5.45 0.96 -15.51
C SER A 93 -4.40 1.50 -14.57
N ALA A 94 -4.84 2.19 -13.53
CA ALA A 94 -4.02 2.62 -12.41
C ALA A 94 -4.87 2.76 -11.16
N THR A 95 -4.22 2.76 -10.00
CA THR A 95 -4.86 2.89 -8.70
C THR A 95 -4.21 3.97 -7.83
N TYR A 96 -5.02 4.63 -7.00
CA TYR A 96 -4.58 5.43 -5.86
C TYR A 96 -5.29 4.99 -4.59
N LEU A 97 -4.52 4.91 -3.49
CA LEU A 97 -5.05 4.65 -2.15
C LEU A 97 -5.82 5.88 -1.62
N PRO A 98 -6.74 5.71 -0.64
CA PRO A 98 -7.59 6.80 -0.13
C PRO A 98 -6.84 8.07 0.29
N GLU A 99 -5.65 7.91 0.85
CA GLU A 99 -4.84 9.00 1.40
C GLU A 99 -4.14 9.85 0.33
N VAL A 100 -3.92 9.32 -0.88
CA VAL A 100 -3.02 9.96 -1.87
C VAL A 100 -3.54 11.32 -2.31
N ALA A 101 -4.80 11.41 -2.76
CA ALA A 101 -5.36 12.67 -3.26
C ALA A 101 -5.43 13.75 -2.17
N ALA A 102 -5.75 13.35 -0.93
CA ALA A 102 -5.81 14.26 0.20
C ALA A 102 -4.42 14.78 0.59
N HIS A 103 -3.42 13.89 0.63
CA HIS A 103 -2.03 14.24 0.96
C HIS A 103 -1.43 15.23 -0.05
N GLU A 104 -1.71 15.05 -1.33
CA GLU A 104 -1.24 15.94 -2.39
C GLU A 104 -2.05 17.25 -2.49
N GLY A 105 -3.16 17.37 -1.74
CA GLY A 105 -4.06 18.52 -1.83
C GLY A 105 -4.82 18.60 -3.16
N TRP A 106 -4.98 17.48 -3.87
CA TRP A 106 -5.64 17.44 -5.18
C TRP A 106 -7.16 17.45 -5.07
N SER A 107 -7.78 18.21 -5.98
CA SER A 107 -9.19 18.02 -6.33
C SER A 107 -9.42 16.66 -7.01
N LYS A 108 -10.69 16.26 -7.12
CA LYS A 108 -11.04 15.02 -7.83
C LYS A 108 -10.56 15.00 -9.29
N ILE A 109 -10.62 16.15 -9.97
CA ILE A 109 -10.19 16.27 -11.37
C ILE A 109 -8.67 16.10 -11.47
N GLU A 110 -7.91 16.81 -10.63
CA GLU A 110 -6.45 16.71 -10.62
C GLU A 110 -5.98 15.28 -10.30
N ALA A 111 -6.62 14.63 -9.33
CA ALA A 111 -6.33 13.23 -9.00
C ALA A 111 -6.62 12.28 -10.16
N ILE A 112 -7.74 12.46 -10.88
CA ILE A 112 -8.08 11.65 -12.06
C ILE A 112 -7.08 11.87 -13.19
N ASP A 113 -6.75 13.12 -13.49
CA ASP A 113 -5.79 13.46 -14.56
C ASP A 113 -4.40 12.90 -14.24
N SER A 114 -3.94 13.06 -12.99
CA SER A 114 -2.70 12.46 -12.50
C SER A 114 -2.72 10.93 -12.63
N LEU A 115 -3.85 10.29 -12.28
CA LEU A 115 -3.98 8.84 -12.34
C LEU A 115 -4.02 8.31 -13.79
N ILE A 116 -4.59 9.06 -14.73
CA ILE A 116 -4.53 8.79 -16.18
C ILE A 116 -3.06 8.80 -16.66
N ARG A 117 -2.27 9.80 -16.23
CA ARG A 117 -0.83 9.85 -16.53
C ARG A 117 -0.10 8.66 -15.93
N LYS A 118 -0.40 8.30 -14.68
CA LYS A 118 0.15 7.13 -14.00
C LYS A 118 -0.18 5.81 -14.70
N ALA A 119 -1.32 5.71 -15.37
CA ALA A 119 -1.70 4.56 -16.22
C ALA A 119 -0.92 4.51 -17.56
N GLY A 120 -0.01 5.47 -17.77
CA GLY A 120 0.88 5.56 -18.93
C GLY A 120 0.27 6.27 -20.15
N TYR A 121 -0.83 7.00 -20.00
CA TYR A 121 -1.40 7.78 -21.10
C TYR A 121 -0.71 9.14 -21.26
N ASN A 122 -0.10 9.35 -22.43
CA ASN A 122 0.69 10.55 -22.72
C ASN A 122 -0.03 11.55 -23.64
N GLY A 123 -1.21 11.21 -24.17
CA GLY A 123 -1.99 12.11 -25.04
C GLY A 123 -2.70 13.24 -24.29
N ALA A 124 -3.59 13.93 -25.00
CA ALA A 124 -4.39 15.03 -24.44
C ALA A 124 -5.51 14.49 -23.54
N ILE A 125 -5.58 14.97 -22.30
CA ILE A 125 -6.65 14.58 -21.37
C ILE A 125 -7.86 15.47 -21.63
N THR A 126 -8.90 14.90 -22.24
CA THR A 126 -10.15 15.59 -22.57
C THR A 126 -11.29 15.15 -21.67
N GLU A 127 -12.35 15.96 -21.63
CA GLU A 127 -13.58 15.59 -20.89
C GLU A 127 -14.24 14.31 -21.44
N SER A 128 -14.17 14.08 -22.75
CA SER A 128 -14.67 12.84 -23.35
C SER A 128 -13.85 11.61 -22.95
N LEU A 129 -12.55 11.78 -22.68
CA LEU A 129 -11.74 10.71 -22.10
C LEU A 129 -12.17 10.43 -20.66
N ARG A 130 -12.30 11.46 -19.82
CA ARG A 130 -12.73 11.30 -18.41
C ARG A 130 -14.07 10.58 -18.29
N LYS A 131 -15.05 10.96 -19.12
CA LYS A 131 -16.38 10.32 -19.16
C LYS A 131 -16.36 8.86 -19.60
N ARG A 132 -15.30 8.39 -20.26
CA ARG A 132 -15.12 6.99 -20.66
C ARG A 132 -14.41 6.14 -19.60
N ILE A 133 -13.97 6.75 -18.49
CA ILE A 133 -13.35 6.03 -17.39
C ILE A 133 -14.40 5.19 -16.68
N ARG A 134 -14.10 3.90 -16.54
CA ARG A 134 -14.74 3.05 -15.54
C ARG A 134 -13.97 3.20 -14.23
N LEU A 135 -14.63 3.74 -13.21
CA LEU A 135 -14.04 3.94 -11.89
C LEU A 135 -14.61 2.91 -10.92
N THR A 136 -13.74 2.24 -10.19
CA THR A 136 -14.08 1.46 -9.01
C THR A 136 -13.55 2.20 -7.78
N ARG A 137 -14.43 2.53 -6.83
CA ARG A 137 -14.04 3.11 -5.55
C ARG A 137 -13.95 2.01 -4.50
N TYR A 138 -13.11 2.20 -3.50
CA TYR A 138 -12.98 1.29 -2.37
C TYR A 138 -12.56 2.08 -1.12
N GLN A 139 -12.72 1.48 0.05
CA GLN A 139 -12.19 2.02 1.31
C GLN A 139 -11.01 1.18 1.77
N SER A 140 -10.25 1.66 2.76
CA SER A 140 -9.24 0.86 3.41
C SER A 140 -9.34 0.97 4.92
N THR A 141 -8.92 -0.09 5.60
CA THR A 141 -8.62 -0.06 7.02
C THR A 141 -7.10 -0.11 7.18
N LEU A 142 -6.55 0.70 8.08
CA LEU A 142 -5.12 0.80 8.31
C LEU A 142 -4.80 0.45 9.77
N PHE A 143 -3.67 -0.22 9.96
CA PHE A 143 -3.04 -0.35 11.27
C PHE A 143 -1.54 -0.06 11.11
N THR A 144 -1.04 0.82 11.97
CA THR A 144 0.35 1.30 11.94
C THR A 144 1.00 0.98 13.28
N MET A 145 2.27 0.58 13.25
CA MET A 145 3.07 0.32 14.44
C MET A 145 4.52 0.70 14.20
N HIS A 146 5.12 1.42 15.16
CA HIS A 146 6.56 1.65 15.19
C HIS A 146 7.31 0.41 15.69
N TYR A 147 8.55 0.23 15.24
CA TYR A 147 9.38 -0.89 15.69
C TYR A 147 9.53 -0.97 17.22
N GLY A 148 9.62 0.18 17.91
CA GLY A 148 9.67 0.21 19.37
C GLY A 148 8.41 -0.34 20.06
N GLU A 149 7.24 -0.11 19.48
CA GLU A 149 5.96 -0.67 19.96
C GLU A 149 5.90 -2.17 19.70
N TYR A 150 6.39 -2.62 18.54
CA TYR A 150 6.56 -4.04 18.23
C TYR A 150 7.48 -4.74 19.26
N VAL A 151 8.66 -4.18 19.55
CA VAL A 151 9.60 -4.72 20.55
C VAL A 151 8.93 -4.85 21.92
N SER A 152 8.21 -3.80 22.34
CA SER A 152 7.48 -3.79 23.61
C SER A 152 6.38 -4.85 23.65
N TYR A 153 5.64 -4.99 22.54
CA TYR A 153 4.59 -5.99 22.39
C TYR A 153 5.14 -7.42 22.47
N ILE A 154 6.22 -7.73 21.75
CA ILE A 154 6.85 -9.05 21.78
C ILE A 154 7.42 -9.37 23.16
N LYS A 155 8.06 -8.41 23.83
CA LYS A 155 8.55 -8.60 25.20
C LYS A 155 7.44 -8.99 26.16
N ASN A 156 6.28 -8.34 26.05
CA ASN A 156 5.14 -8.59 26.92
C ASN A 156 4.40 -9.90 26.59
N THR A 157 4.32 -10.28 25.31
CA THR A 157 3.50 -11.42 24.86
C THR A 157 4.28 -12.72 24.69
N ARG A 158 5.55 -12.64 24.27
CA ARG A 158 6.43 -13.79 24.00
C ARG A 158 7.58 -13.92 25.00
N GLY A 159 7.76 -12.96 25.91
CA GLY A 159 8.82 -12.99 26.93
C GLY A 159 10.24 -12.80 26.37
N THR A 160 10.39 -12.48 25.09
CA THR A 160 11.67 -12.34 24.40
C THR A 160 11.84 -10.93 23.84
N THR A 161 13.08 -10.48 23.68
CA THR A 161 13.38 -9.22 22.97
C THR A 161 13.76 -9.57 21.54
N PRO A 162 13.07 -9.04 20.51
CA PRO A 162 13.47 -9.24 19.13
C PRO A 162 14.89 -8.72 18.90
N ARG A 163 15.73 -9.50 18.19
CA ARG A 163 17.13 -9.13 17.89
C ARG A 163 17.52 -9.61 16.50
N VAL A 164 18.41 -8.84 15.87
CA VAL A 164 19.13 -9.26 14.65
C VAL A 164 20.49 -9.83 15.04
N VAL A 165 20.79 -11.05 14.60
CA VAL A 165 22.07 -11.70 14.86
C VAL A 165 23.20 -10.90 14.21
N GLY A 166 24.23 -10.55 15.00
CA GLY A 166 25.41 -9.83 14.51
C GLY A 166 25.33 -8.30 14.56
N VAL A 167 24.21 -7.72 14.98
CA VAL A 167 24.07 -6.27 15.23
C VAL A 167 24.05 -6.06 16.74
N LYS A 168 25.06 -5.35 17.27
CA LYS A 168 25.08 -4.97 18.68
C LYS A 168 23.95 -3.96 18.95
N ALA A 169 23.27 -4.15 20.08
CA ALA A 169 22.22 -3.27 20.58
C ALA A 169 22.73 -1.84 20.82
#